data_AF-A0A0Q1BGP5-F1
#
_entry.id   AF-A0A0Q1BGP5-F1
#
_cell.length_a   1.000
_cell.length_b   1.000
_cell.length_c   1.000
_cell.angle_alpha   90.00
_cell.angle_beta   90.00
_cell.angle_gamma   90.00
#
_symmetry.space_group_name_H-M   'P 1'
#
loop_
_entity.id
_entity.type
_entity.pdbx_description
1 polymer ?
#
loop_
_entity_poly.entity_id
_entity_poly.type
_entity_poly.pdbx_seq_one_letter_code
_entity_poly.pdbx_strand_id
1 'polypeptide(L)'
;MKPIKYICFLFLVTGVCKAQTYQLSGDVKGLKNDSLLILSQKGKTTSIKKIKVVAGKFAFGDTLKEPYFVQVFKLKNGANETEGKLTEFLAEAGTITITGPSPRFEDVQVAGSVADQVLKKYLKEDAKIVANWEQLKVQYDQYVAQKDTLSRKKVANELNDMLFKERIPLLKQYVAQYKNNMLGALLPNFCLLKDLLSKADYLEMYNMLTVQFKQTDYAKSTFEKSK
;
A
#
# COMPACT_ATOMS: atom_id res chain seq x y z
N MET A 1 38.68 53.63 -11.40
CA MET A 1 37.87 52.61 -10.68
C MET A 1 36.62 52.33 -11.50
N LYS A 2 36.40 51.10 -11.98
CA LYS A 2 35.22 50.72 -12.78
C LYS A 2 34.40 49.67 -11.99
N PRO A 3 33.06 49.73 -12.00
CA PRO A 3 32.24 48.86 -11.16
C PRO A 3 32.15 47.45 -11.75
N ILE A 4 32.44 46.45 -10.91
CA ILE A 4 32.27 45.03 -11.19
C ILE A 4 30.77 44.73 -11.15
N LYS A 5 30.20 44.33 -12.30
CA LYS A 5 28.83 43.84 -12.40
C LYS A 5 28.78 42.40 -11.89
N TYR A 6 28.14 42.18 -10.75
CA TYR A 6 27.81 40.84 -10.26
C TYR A 6 26.72 40.24 -11.15
N ILE A 7 27.07 39.24 -11.96
CA ILE A 7 26.11 38.38 -12.66
C ILE A 7 25.69 37.30 -11.66
N CYS A 8 24.50 37.46 -11.08
CA CYS A 8 23.82 36.37 -10.35
C CYS A 8 23.42 35.29 -11.36
N PHE A 9 24.19 34.20 -11.41
CA PHE A 9 23.84 33.00 -12.15
C PHE A 9 22.74 32.26 -11.40
N LEU A 10 21.48 32.54 -11.77
CA LEU A 10 20.31 31.85 -11.27
C LEU A 10 20.36 30.40 -11.78
N PHE A 11 20.83 29.46 -10.95
CA PHE A 11 20.71 28.03 -11.24
C PHE A 11 19.22 27.66 -11.24
N LEU A 12 18.60 27.69 -12.43
CA LEU A 12 17.36 26.95 -12.68
C LEU A 12 17.68 25.47 -12.51
N VAL A 13 17.41 24.92 -11.33
CA VAL A 13 17.33 23.48 -11.13
C VAL A 13 16.06 23.02 -11.84
N THR A 14 16.16 22.78 -13.14
CA THR A 14 15.15 22.01 -13.87
C THR A 14 15.23 20.58 -13.33
N GLY A 15 14.39 20.30 -12.33
CA GLY A 15 14.18 18.96 -11.80
C GLY A 15 13.62 18.08 -12.92
N VAL A 16 14.51 17.48 -13.71
CA VAL A 16 14.16 16.38 -14.61
C VAL A 16 13.68 15.25 -13.70
N CYS A 17 12.36 15.15 -13.53
CA CYS A 17 11.72 14.00 -12.92
C CYS A 17 11.98 12.80 -13.84
N LYS A 18 13.13 12.14 -13.67
CA LYS A 18 13.42 10.92 -14.41
C LYS A 18 12.34 9.91 -14.04
N ALA A 19 11.60 9.44 -15.04
CA ALA A 19 10.65 8.36 -14.87
C ALA A 19 11.39 7.18 -14.22
N GLN A 20 10.96 6.81 -13.02
CA GLN A 20 11.56 5.70 -12.31
C GLN A 20 11.07 4.40 -12.98
N THR A 21 11.89 3.36 -12.91
CA THR A 21 11.55 2.03 -13.45
C THR A 21 11.67 1.01 -12.35
N TYR A 22 10.88 -0.05 -12.47
CA TYR A 22 11.13 -1.28 -11.73
C TYR A 22 11.20 -2.46 -12.69
N GLN A 23 11.92 -3.48 -12.25
CA GLN A 23 12.02 -4.76 -12.91
C GLN A 23 11.51 -5.83 -11.96
N LEU A 24 10.63 -6.69 -12.46
CA LEU A 24 10.10 -7.86 -11.79
C LEU A 24 10.80 -9.10 -12.35
N SER A 25 11.35 -9.93 -11.48
CA SER A 25 11.91 -11.24 -11.83
C SER A 25 11.27 -12.32 -10.98
N GLY A 26 10.71 -13.33 -11.64
CA GLY A 26 10.06 -14.46 -10.99
C GLY A 26 10.82 -15.76 -11.19
N ASP A 27 10.96 -16.54 -10.13
CA ASP A 27 11.40 -17.95 -10.14
C ASP A 27 10.52 -18.75 -9.17
N VAL A 28 9.40 -19.26 -9.70
CA VAL A 28 8.38 -19.95 -8.91
C VAL A 28 8.37 -21.44 -9.23
N LYS A 29 8.81 -22.25 -8.28
CA LYS A 29 8.94 -23.70 -8.43
C LYS A 29 7.56 -24.34 -8.59
N GLY A 30 7.39 -25.15 -9.63
CA GLY A 30 6.13 -25.86 -9.89
C GLY A 30 5.02 -25.01 -10.49
N LEU A 31 5.31 -23.77 -10.93
CA LEU A 31 4.36 -22.96 -11.70
C LEU A 31 4.14 -23.58 -13.09
N LYS A 32 2.95 -24.16 -13.30
CA LYS A 32 2.58 -24.87 -14.55
C LYS A 32 2.00 -23.96 -15.63
N ASN A 33 1.56 -22.76 -15.27
CA ASN A 33 0.95 -21.81 -16.19
C ASN A 33 1.97 -21.30 -17.21
N ASP A 34 1.57 -21.22 -18.48
CA ASP A 34 2.40 -20.68 -19.57
C ASP A 34 2.48 -19.14 -19.57
N SER A 35 1.58 -18.50 -18.81
CA SER A 35 1.42 -17.06 -18.80
C SER A 35 0.80 -16.54 -17.51
N LEU A 36 1.10 -15.28 -17.21
CA LEU A 36 0.57 -14.55 -16.08
C LEU A 36 -0.09 -13.25 -16.56
N LEU A 37 -1.06 -12.78 -15.79
CA LEU A 37 -1.66 -11.46 -15.95
C LEU A 37 -1.11 -10.52 -14.87
N ILE A 38 -0.53 -9.41 -15.30
CA ILE A 38 -0.07 -8.33 -14.43
C ILE A 38 -1.13 -7.23 -14.48
N LEU A 39 -1.76 -6.98 -13.33
CA LEU A 39 -2.70 -5.88 -13.13
C LEU A 39 -2.03 -4.81 -12.27
N SER A 40 -1.82 -3.63 -12.83
CA SER A 40 -1.20 -2.50 -12.14
C SER A 40 -2.21 -1.38 -11.92
N GLN A 41 -2.35 -0.90 -10.68
CA GLN A 41 -3.27 0.17 -10.30
C GLN A 41 -2.53 1.50 -10.14
N LYS A 42 -2.37 2.26 -11.23
CA LYS A 42 -1.65 3.55 -11.23
C LYS A 42 -2.64 4.68 -10.95
N GLY A 43 -2.88 4.97 -9.67
CA GLY A 43 -3.88 5.94 -9.24
C GLY A 43 -5.29 5.50 -9.67
N LYS A 44 -5.96 6.29 -10.51
CA LYS A 44 -7.29 5.96 -11.07
C LYS A 44 -7.23 5.07 -12.31
N THR A 45 -6.03 4.81 -12.84
CA THR A 45 -5.86 4.01 -14.07
C THR A 45 -5.48 2.59 -13.73
N THR A 46 -6.03 1.63 -14.48
CA THR A 46 -5.64 0.23 -14.39
C THR A 46 -4.99 -0.18 -15.71
N SER A 47 -3.82 -0.79 -15.63
CA SER A 47 -3.17 -1.39 -16.80
C SER A 47 -3.09 -2.89 -16.63
N ILE A 48 -3.38 -3.63 -17.71
CA ILE A 48 -3.36 -5.08 -17.74
C ILE A 48 -2.34 -5.51 -18.79
N LYS A 49 -1.40 -6.39 -18.40
CA LYS A 49 -0.39 -6.96 -19.29
C LYS A 49 -0.32 -8.47 -19.12
N LYS A 50 -0.26 -9.20 -20.23
CA LYS A 50 0.03 -10.64 -20.23
C LYS A 50 1.53 -10.84 -20.40
N ILE A 51 2.14 -11.66 -19.55
CA ILE A 51 3.55 -12.04 -19.65
C ILE A 51 3.70 -13.55 -19.81
N LYS A 52 4.78 -13.98 -20.46
CA LYS A 52 5.09 -15.40 -20.65
C LYS A 52 5.84 -15.95 -19.44
N VAL A 53 5.60 -17.23 -19.16
CA VAL A 53 6.35 -18.02 -18.18
C VAL A 53 7.11 -19.10 -18.93
N VAL A 54 8.39 -19.25 -18.65
CA VAL A 54 9.24 -20.31 -19.21
C VAL A 54 9.91 -21.04 -18.06
N ALA A 55 9.59 -22.32 -17.91
CA ALA A 55 10.12 -23.18 -16.84
C ALA A 55 9.97 -22.56 -15.43
N GLY A 56 8.79 -22.02 -15.12
CA GLY A 56 8.50 -21.37 -13.84
C GLY A 56 9.11 -19.97 -13.66
N LYS A 57 9.82 -19.46 -14.67
CA LYS A 57 10.48 -18.15 -14.64
C LYS A 57 9.75 -17.13 -15.51
N PHE A 58 9.76 -15.88 -15.09
CA PHE A 58 9.16 -14.77 -15.83
C PHE A 58 9.84 -13.45 -15.50
N ALA A 59 9.70 -12.47 -16.39
CA ALA A 59 10.20 -11.12 -16.18
C ALA A 59 9.20 -10.09 -16.70
N PHE A 60 9.17 -8.92 -16.05
CA PHE A 60 8.35 -7.79 -16.44
C PHE A 60 9.03 -6.49 -16.01
N GLY A 61 8.86 -5.40 -16.76
CA GLY A 61 9.40 -4.10 -16.38
C GLY A 61 8.43 -3.01 -16.77
N ASP A 62 8.33 -1.98 -15.93
CA ASP A 62 7.43 -0.86 -16.15
C ASP A 62 7.97 0.41 -15.49
N THR A 63 7.44 1.56 -15.91
CA THR A 63 7.73 2.86 -15.32
C THR A 63 6.74 3.18 -14.20
N LEU A 64 7.22 3.93 -13.22
CA LEU A 64 6.42 4.46 -12.13
C LEU A 64 6.81 5.92 -11.83
N LYS A 65 5.80 6.72 -11.50
CA LYS A 65 5.98 8.06 -10.90
C LYS A 65 6.00 7.95 -9.38
N GLU A 66 5.12 7.12 -8.84
CA GLU A 66 4.99 6.81 -7.42
C GLU A 66 4.70 5.30 -7.29
N PRO A 67 5.06 4.68 -6.15
CA PRO A 67 4.68 3.31 -5.84
C PRO A 67 3.20 3.01 -6.07
N TYR A 68 2.89 1.82 -6.58
CA TYR A 68 1.50 1.41 -6.86
C TYR A 68 1.29 -0.09 -6.70
N PHE A 69 0.03 -0.50 -6.56
CA PHE A 69 -0.31 -1.91 -6.44
C PHE A 69 -0.15 -2.68 -7.74
N VAL A 70 0.49 -3.83 -7.62
CA VAL A 70 0.56 -4.84 -8.66
C VAL A 70 -0.04 -6.13 -8.12
N GLN A 71 -0.95 -6.70 -8.89
CA GLN A 71 -1.47 -8.05 -8.68
C GLN A 71 -1.04 -8.94 -9.84
N VAL A 72 -0.55 -10.13 -9.50
CA VAL A 72 -0.10 -11.13 -10.47
C VAL A 72 -1.08 -12.29 -10.43
N PHE A 73 -1.79 -12.55 -11.52
CA PHE A 73 -2.73 -13.67 -11.64
C PHE A 73 -2.17 -14.77 -12.53
N LYS A 74 -2.45 -16.01 -12.16
CA LYS A 74 -2.22 -17.20 -12.98
C LYS A 74 -3.32 -17.27 -14.04
N LEU A 75 -2.93 -17.42 -15.31
CA LEU A 75 -3.88 -17.62 -16.40
C LEU A 75 -4.07 -19.10 -16.69
N LYS A 76 -5.29 -19.50 -17.04
CA LYS A 76 -5.53 -20.82 -17.61
C LYS A 76 -4.89 -20.90 -18.99
N ASN A 77 -4.23 -22.02 -19.29
CA ASN A 77 -3.49 -22.22 -20.55
C ASN A 77 -4.35 -21.84 -21.77
N GLY A 78 -3.84 -20.93 -22.60
CA GLY A 78 -4.50 -20.47 -23.83
C GLY A 78 -5.69 -19.50 -23.66
N ALA A 79 -6.12 -19.18 -22.43
CA ALA A 79 -7.28 -18.32 -22.17
C ALA A 79 -6.91 -16.93 -21.58
N ASN A 80 -7.90 -16.05 -21.51
CA ASN A 80 -7.86 -14.80 -20.72
C ASN A 80 -8.51 -14.98 -19.33
N GLU A 81 -8.86 -16.20 -18.97
CA GLU A 81 -9.44 -16.53 -17.67
C GLU A 81 -8.34 -16.76 -16.62
N THR A 82 -8.56 -16.27 -15.40
CA THR A 82 -7.64 -16.48 -14.27
C THR A 82 -8.02 -17.74 -13.48
N GLU A 83 -7.02 -18.43 -12.92
CA GLU A 83 -7.22 -19.57 -12.00
C GLU A 83 -6.75 -19.27 -10.57
N GLY A 84 -6.50 -17.99 -10.28
CA GLY A 84 -6.13 -17.50 -8.96
C GLY A 84 -5.01 -16.47 -8.98
N LYS A 85 -4.87 -15.76 -7.86
CA LYS A 85 -3.79 -14.80 -7.63
C LYS A 85 -2.52 -15.56 -7.24
N LEU A 86 -1.40 -15.25 -7.91
CA LEU A 86 -0.07 -15.74 -7.56
C LEU A 86 0.49 -14.93 -6.39
N THR A 87 0.47 -13.60 -6.51
CA THR A 87 0.95 -12.69 -5.47
C THR A 87 0.42 -11.28 -5.71
N GLU A 88 0.61 -10.39 -4.73
CA GLU A 88 0.45 -8.95 -4.87
C GLU A 88 1.49 -8.20 -4.06
N PHE A 89 1.83 -7.00 -4.52
CA PHE A 89 2.82 -6.15 -3.88
C PHE A 89 2.67 -4.68 -4.29
N LEU A 90 3.30 -3.80 -3.51
CA LEU A 90 3.60 -2.44 -3.95
C LEU A 90 4.85 -2.43 -4.81
N ALA A 91 4.72 -2.04 -6.07
CA ALA A 91 5.87 -1.79 -6.93
C ALA A 91 6.55 -0.48 -6.53
N GLU A 92 7.87 -0.47 -6.40
CA GLU A 92 8.70 0.72 -6.24
C GLU A 92 9.95 0.62 -7.12
N ALA A 93 10.68 1.71 -7.29
CA ALA A 93 11.85 1.74 -8.15
C ALA A 93 12.92 0.74 -7.70
N GLY A 94 13.41 -0.09 -8.62
CA GLY A 94 14.40 -1.11 -8.33
C GLY A 94 14.06 -2.49 -8.90
N THR A 95 14.65 -3.52 -8.32
CA THR A 95 14.39 -4.92 -8.71
C THR A 95 13.52 -5.58 -7.65
N ILE A 96 12.38 -6.10 -8.08
CA ILE A 96 11.45 -6.86 -7.27
C ILE A 96 11.55 -8.33 -7.69
N THR A 97 11.63 -9.22 -6.72
CA THR A 97 11.72 -10.66 -6.97
C THR A 97 10.52 -11.40 -6.40
N ILE A 98 10.06 -12.42 -7.14
CA ILE A 98 9.02 -13.35 -6.71
C ILE A 98 9.62 -14.75 -6.69
N THR A 99 9.66 -15.38 -5.53
CA THR A 99 10.24 -16.72 -5.35
C THR A 99 9.38 -17.61 -4.47
N GLY A 100 9.58 -18.92 -4.54
CA GLY A 100 8.87 -19.89 -3.70
C GLY A 100 8.14 -20.97 -4.52
N PRO A 101 7.48 -21.93 -3.87
CA PRO A 101 6.66 -22.91 -4.56
C PRO A 101 5.28 -22.40 -4.99
N SER A 102 4.69 -23.04 -6.00
CA SER A 102 3.28 -22.94 -6.41
C SER A 102 2.54 -24.21 -5.95
N PRO A 103 1.21 -24.19 -5.66
CA PRO A 103 0.20 -23.32 -6.29
C PRO A 103 -0.40 -22.23 -5.42
N ARG A 104 -0.12 -22.21 -4.11
CA ARG A 104 -0.83 -21.34 -3.16
C ARG A 104 -0.20 -19.95 -3.11
N PHE A 105 -1.03 -18.96 -2.80
CA PHE A 105 -0.61 -17.57 -2.69
C PHE A 105 0.39 -17.36 -1.55
N GLU A 106 0.18 -18.06 -0.42
CA GLU A 106 0.96 -17.93 0.81
C GLU A 106 2.36 -18.54 0.71
N ASP A 107 2.57 -19.42 -0.28
CA ASP A 107 3.84 -20.10 -0.50
C ASP A 107 4.84 -19.23 -1.27
N VAL A 108 4.37 -18.14 -1.89
CA VAL A 108 5.19 -17.23 -2.71
C VAL A 108 5.63 -16.02 -1.89
N GLN A 109 6.91 -15.66 -2.02
CA GLN A 109 7.53 -14.53 -1.35
C GLN A 109 7.83 -13.43 -2.35
N VAL A 110 7.61 -12.18 -1.93
CA VAL A 110 7.99 -10.98 -2.68
C VAL A 110 9.11 -10.26 -1.91
N ALA A 111 10.18 -9.90 -2.61
CA ALA A 111 11.28 -9.12 -2.06
C ALA A 111 11.68 -7.98 -3.00
N GLY A 112 12.47 -7.03 -2.49
CA GLY A 112 12.99 -5.90 -3.26
C GLY A 112 12.09 -4.66 -3.29
N SER A 113 10.97 -4.67 -2.56
CA SER A 113 10.13 -3.47 -2.31
C SER A 113 10.04 -3.19 -0.82
N VAL A 114 10.71 -2.13 -0.37
CA VAL A 114 10.60 -1.57 0.99
C VAL A 114 9.18 -1.10 1.23
N ALA A 115 8.54 -0.47 0.23
CA ALA A 115 7.14 -0.07 0.32
C ALA A 115 6.22 -1.24 0.67
N ASP A 116 6.38 -2.36 -0.03
CA ASP A 116 5.60 -3.57 0.20
C ASP A 116 5.84 -4.17 1.59
N GLN A 117 7.11 -4.24 2.01
CA GLN A 117 7.49 -4.77 3.32
C GLN A 117 6.87 -3.97 4.47
N VAL A 118 6.95 -2.65 4.40
CA VAL A 118 6.37 -1.78 5.44
C VAL A 118 4.86 -1.89 5.46
N LEU A 119 4.20 -1.90 4.30
CA LEU A 119 2.76 -2.07 4.23
C LEU A 119 2.35 -3.41 4.86
N LYS A 120 3.00 -4.52 4.49
CA LYS A 120 2.71 -5.85 5.05
C LYS A 120 2.93 -5.89 6.55
N LYS A 121 3.95 -5.20 7.07
CA LYS A 121 4.18 -5.08 8.51
C LYS A 121 3.04 -4.33 9.20
N TYR A 122 2.65 -3.17 8.67
CA TYR A 122 1.51 -2.40 9.17
C TYR A 122 0.22 -3.23 9.17
N LEU A 123 -0.12 -3.87 8.05
CA LEU A 123 -1.30 -4.74 7.93
C LEU A 123 -1.28 -5.89 8.93
N LYS A 124 -0.11 -6.49 9.19
CA LYS A 124 0.03 -7.56 10.17
C LYS A 124 -0.18 -7.07 11.61
N GLU A 125 0.26 -5.85 11.91
CA GLU A 125 0.04 -5.23 13.22
C GLU A 125 -1.42 -4.82 13.42
N ASP A 126 -2.04 -4.18 12.41
CA ASP A 126 -3.47 -3.84 12.43
C ASP A 126 -4.36 -5.09 12.54
N ALA A 127 -4.03 -6.17 11.83
CA ALA A 127 -4.77 -7.43 11.88
C ALA A 127 -4.82 -8.05 13.28
N LYS A 128 -3.81 -7.85 14.13
CA LYS A 128 -3.83 -8.32 15.52
C LYS A 128 -4.87 -7.54 16.34
N ILE A 129 -4.98 -6.24 16.11
CA ILE A 129 -5.96 -5.39 16.78
C ILE A 129 -7.37 -5.77 16.28
N VAL A 130 -7.53 -5.97 14.97
CA VAL A 130 -8.81 -6.39 14.36
C VAL A 130 -9.27 -7.74 14.90
N ALA A 131 -8.37 -8.73 15.06
CA ALA A 131 -8.74 -10.04 15.60
C ALA A 131 -9.33 -9.94 17.02
N ASN A 132 -8.75 -9.10 17.88
CA ASN A 132 -9.28 -8.83 19.21
C ASN A 132 -10.62 -8.07 19.15
N TRP A 133 -10.74 -7.14 18.19
CA TRP A 133 -11.96 -6.35 17.99
C TRP A 133 -13.12 -7.24 17.55
N GLU A 134 -12.88 -8.20 16.65
CA GLU A 134 -13.88 -9.17 16.19
C GLU A 134 -14.37 -10.06 17.33
N GLN A 135 -13.48 -10.49 18.23
CA GLN A 135 -13.86 -11.26 19.41
C GLN A 135 -14.78 -10.46 20.35
N LEU A 136 -14.47 -9.18 20.60
CA LEU A 136 -15.32 -8.30 21.40
C LEU A 136 -16.64 -7.99 20.68
N LYS A 137 -16.63 -7.90 19.35
CA LYS A 137 -17.85 -7.66 18.56
C LYS A 137 -18.85 -8.80 18.71
N VAL A 138 -18.39 -10.04 18.80
CA VAL A 138 -19.26 -11.20 19.10
C VAL A 138 -19.93 -11.03 20.47
N GLN A 139 -19.20 -10.59 21.49
CA GLN A 139 -19.78 -10.33 22.82
C GLN A 139 -20.79 -9.18 22.80
N TYR A 140 -20.47 -8.09 22.07
CA TYR A 140 -21.39 -6.98 21.87
C TYR A 140 -22.73 -7.46 21.26
N ASP A 141 -22.68 -8.29 20.22
CA ASP A 141 -23.88 -8.81 19.55
C ASP A 141 -24.69 -9.75 20.46
N GLN A 142 -24.02 -10.52 21.32
CA GLN A 142 -24.70 -11.32 22.35
C GLN A 142 -25.46 -10.43 23.35
N TYR A 143 -24.85 -9.35 23.84
CA TYR A 143 -25.53 -8.42 24.76
C TYR A 143 -26.68 -7.65 24.09
N VAL A 144 -26.57 -7.37 22.79
CA VAL A 144 -27.70 -6.84 21.99
C VAL A 144 -28.88 -7.82 21.99
N ALA A 145 -28.63 -9.10 21.70
CA ALA A 145 -29.67 -10.12 21.67
C ALA A 145 -30.32 -10.34 23.05
N GLN A 146 -29.52 -10.23 24.12
CA GLN A 146 -29.98 -10.36 25.51
C GLN A 146 -30.67 -9.10 26.05
N LYS A 147 -30.67 -7.99 25.30
CA LYS A 147 -31.12 -6.66 25.76
C LYS A 147 -30.40 -6.16 27.01
N ASP A 148 -29.18 -6.64 27.27
CA ASP A 148 -28.33 -6.17 28.35
C ASP A 148 -27.67 -4.85 27.96
N THR A 149 -28.31 -3.75 28.34
CA THR A 149 -27.87 -2.41 27.95
C THR A 149 -26.59 -1.95 28.64
N LEU A 150 -26.33 -2.42 29.86
CA LEU A 150 -25.15 -2.05 30.64
C LEU A 150 -23.90 -2.71 30.08
N SER A 151 -23.94 -4.03 29.89
CA SER A 151 -22.80 -4.78 29.33
C SER A 151 -22.55 -4.38 27.88
N ARG A 152 -23.60 -4.19 27.08
CA ARG A 152 -23.49 -3.67 25.71
C ARG A 152 -22.74 -2.33 25.69
N LYS A 153 -23.10 -1.38 26.57
CA LYS A 153 -22.45 -0.06 26.62
C LYS A 153 -20.98 -0.17 27.00
N LYS A 154 -20.64 -1.06 27.93
CA LYS A 154 -19.24 -1.32 28.31
C LYS A 154 -18.42 -1.84 27.12
N VAL A 155 -18.89 -2.89 26.46
CA VAL A 155 -18.19 -3.46 25.29
C VAL A 155 -18.12 -2.47 24.13
N ALA A 156 -19.17 -1.65 23.93
CA ALA A 156 -19.14 -0.60 22.91
C ALA A 156 -17.99 0.40 23.14
N ASN A 157 -17.74 0.78 24.40
CA ASN A 157 -16.62 1.66 24.74
C ASN A 157 -15.28 0.99 24.49
N GLU A 158 -15.14 -0.30 24.80
CA GLU A 158 -13.92 -1.07 24.53
C GLU A 158 -13.65 -1.16 23.01
N LEU A 159 -14.67 -1.46 22.20
CA LEU A 159 -14.56 -1.46 20.73
C LEU A 159 -14.14 -0.09 20.18
N ASN A 160 -14.69 0.99 20.74
CA ASN A 160 -14.30 2.36 20.36
C ASN A 160 -12.87 2.67 20.79
N ASP A 161 -12.46 2.24 21.98
CA ASP A 161 -11.09 2.44 22.48
C ASP A 161 -10.08 1.76 21.55
N MET A 162 -10.34 0.54 21.11
CA MET A 162 -9.47 -0.13 20.13
C MET A 162 -9.35 0.66 18.81
N LEU A 163 -10.44 1.28 18.34
CA LEU A 163 -10.40 2.10 17.15
C LEU A 163 -9.58 3.40 17.38
N PHE A 164 -9.95 4.19 18.39
CA PHE A 164 -9.44 5.54 18.59
C PHE A 164 -8.09 5.60 19.32
N LYS A 165 -7.76 4.59 20.13
CA LYS A 165 -6.52 4.52 20.92
C LYS A 165 -5.50 3.53 20.38
N GLU A 166 -5.89 2.62 19.48
CA GLU A 166 -4.95 1.65 18.90
C GLU A 166 -4.86 1.76 17.37
N ARG A 167 -5.94 1.50 16.63
CA ARG A 167 -5.88 1.42 15.15
C ARG A 167 -5.54 2.75 14.48
N ILE A 168 -6.24 3.83 14.83
CA ILE A 168 -5.95 5.17 14.28
C ILE A 168 -4.53 5.63 14.68
N PRO A 169 -4.12 5.55 15.96
CA PRO A 169 -2.75 5.86 16.36
C PRO A 169 -1.68 5.01 15.67
N LEU A 170 -1.93 3.71 15.42
CA LEU A 170 -1.01 2.85 14.68
C LEU A 170 -0.78 3.39 13.26
N LEU A 171 -1.85 3.73 12.54
CA LEU A 171 -1.72 4.33 11.21
C LEU A 171 -0.90 5.63 11.27
N LYS A 172 -1.23 6.54 12.20
CA LYS A 172 -0.51 7.81 12.39
C LYS A 172 0.96 7.60 12.74
N GLN A 173 1.28 6.60 13.56
CA GLN A 173 2.65 6.23 13.90
C GLN A 173 3.44 5.84 12.65
N TYR A 174 2.88 5.00 11.77
CA TYR A 174 3.54 4.64 10.52
C TYR A 174 3.70 5.86 9.59
N VAL A 175 2.69 6.72 9.49
CA VAL A 175 2.81 7.97 8.71
C VAL A 175 3.94 8.84 9.25
N ALA A 176 4.03 9.03 10.56
CA ALA A 176 5.07 9.83 11.20
C ALA A 176 6.47 9.21 11.03
N GLN A 177 6.57 7.88 11.17
CA GLN A 177 7.83 7.14 11.01
C GLN A 177 8.35 7.23 9.57
N TYR A 178 7.45 7.19 8.59
CA TYR A 178 7.77 7.20 7.16
C TYR A 178 7.48 8.55 6.48
N LYS A 179 7.46 9.64 7.26
CA LYS A 179 7.12 11.00 6.80
C LYS A 179 8.02 11.57 5.71
N ASN A 180 9.22 11.01 5.56
CA ASN A 180 10.25 11.41 4.62
C ASN A 180 10.40 10.43 3.44
N ASN A 181 9.41 9.58 3.20
CA ASN A 181 9.34 8.76 1.99
C ASN A 181 7.89 8.62 1.49
N MET A 182 7.69 7.94 0.36
CA MET A 182 6.36 7.82 -0.26
C MET A 182 5.36 7.05 0.62
N LEU A 183 5.82 6.14 1.48
CA LEU A 183 4.93 5.33 2.30
C LEU A 183 4.10 6.17 3.27
N GLY A 184 4.70 7.19 3.88
CA GLY A 184 3.96 8.09 4.77
C GLY A 184 2.78 8.76 4.05
N ALA A 185 2.97 9.13 2.78
CA ALA A 185 1.90 9.69 1.95
C ALA A 185 0.89 8.64 1.49
N LEU A 186 1.34 7.42 1.18
CA LEU A 186 0.53 6.32 0.66
C LEU A 186 -0.41 5.73 1.71
N LEU A 187 0.04 5.51 2.94
CA LEU A 187 -0.69 4.73 3.95
C LEU A 187 -2.13 5.24 4.25
N PRO A 188 -2.41 6.55 4.36
CA PRO A 188 -3.77 7.05 4.59
C PRO A 188 -4.74 6.82 3.41
N ASN A 189 -4.22 6.39 2.26
CA ASN A 189 -5.02 6.15 1.07
C ASN A 189 -5.63 4.74 1.02
N PHE A 190 -5.23 3.86 1.94
CA PHE A 190 -5.84 2.54 2.09
C PHE A 190 -7.26 2.61 2.66
N CYS A 191 -8.11 1.69 2.22
CA CYS A 191 -9.52 1.63 2.63
C CYS A 191 -9.74 1.04 4.04
N LEU A 192 -8.68 0.70 4.79
CA LEU A 192 -8.76 -0.04 6.06
C LEU A 192 -9.52 0.70 7.17
N LEU A 193 -9.42 2.04 7.17
CA LEU A 193 -10.02 2.93 8.17
C LEU A 193 -10.80 4.08 7.54
N LYS A 194 -11.12 4.00 6.23
CA LYS A 194 -11.59 5.15 5.45
C LYS A 194 -12.79 5.87 6.08
N ASP A 195 -13.79 5.10 6.48
CA ASP A 195 -15.06 5.61 7.04
C ASP A 195 -14.97 5.86 8.55
N LEU A 196 -13.80 5.60 9.15
CA LEU A 196 -13.53 5.72 10.58
C LEU A 196 -12.61 6.91 10.91
N LEU A 197 -11.84 7.39 9.93
CA LEU A 197 -10.96 8.54 10.06
C LEU A 197 -11.74 9.85 9.90
N SER A 198 -11.51 10.78 10.81
CA SER A 198 -12.05 12.15 10.72
C SER A 198 -11.25 13.00 9.74
N LYS A 199 -11.83 14.14 9.32
CA LYS A 199 -11.12 15.18 8.57
C LYS A 199 -9.84 15.66 9.29
N ALA A 200 -9.91 15.76 10.62
CA ALA A 200 -8.77 16.15 11.44
C ALA A 200 -7.65 15.10 11.39
N ASP A 201 -7.97 13.81 11.40
CA ASP A 201 -6.98 12.74 11.27
C ASP A 201 -6.23 12.81 9.93
N TYR A 202 -6.97 13.04 8.84
CA TYR A 202 -6.37 13.23 7.51
C TYR A 202 -5.47 14.47 7.46
N LEU A 203 -5.91 15.60 8.02
CA LEU A 203 -5.11 16.83 8.06
C LEU A 203 -3.84 16.65 8.90
N GLU A 204 -3.95 15.98 10.04
CA GLU A 204 -2.82 15.67 10.91
C GLU A 204 -1.78 14.82 10.16
N MET A 205 -2.21 13.70 9.57
CA MET A 205 -1.33 12.82 8.78
C MET A 205 -0.69 13.54 7.60
N TYR A 206 -1.43 14.38 6.88
CA TYR A 206 -0.86 15.21 5.81
C TYR A 206 0.21 16.17 6.37
N ASN A 207 -0.04 16.79 7.52
CA ASN A 207 0.88 17.73 8.13
C ASN A 207 2.17 17.10 8.67
N MET A 208 2.16 15.81 9.00
CA MET A 208 3.36 15.06 9.39
C MET A 208 4.39 14.95 8.27
N LEU A 209 3.96 14.96 7.00
CA LEU A 209 4.81 14.75 5.84
C LEU A 209 5.79 15.91 5.62
N THR A 210 6.96 15.61 5.07
CA THR A 210 7.89 16.66 4.64
C THR A 210 7.34 17.42 3.43
N VAL A 211 7.83 18.63 3.20
CA VAL A 211 7.41 19.48 2.07
C VAL A 211 7.51 18.75 0.73
N GLN A 212 8.55 17.93 0.55
CA GLN A 212 8.73 17.11 -0.65
C GLN A 212 7.57 16.12 -0.83
N PHE A 213 7.22 15.36 0.22
CA PHE A 213 6.19 14.32 0.11
C PHE A 213 4.76 14.87 0.14
N LYS A 214 4.54 16.09 0.65
CA LYS A 214 3.25 16.80 0.50
C LYS A 214 2.84 17.05 -0.95
N GLN A 215 3.79 17.08 -1.89
CA GLN A 215 3.52 17.32 -3.31
C GLN A 215 3.08 16.08 -4.10
N THR A 216 3.15 14.90 -3.49
CA THR A 216 2.79 13.62 -4.12
C THR A 216 1.28 13.51 -4.37
N ASP A 217 0.89 12.68 -5.33
CA ASP A 217 -0.52 12.48 -5.64
C ASP A 217 -1.25 11.80 -4.46
N TYR A 218 -0.56 10.91 -3.74
CA TYR A 218 -1.07 10.33 -2.50
C TYR A 218 -1.28 11.36 -1.38
N ALA A 219 -0.33 12.26 -1.13
CA ALA A 219 -0.49 13.29 -0.10
C ALA A 219 -1.60 14.28 -0.44
N LYS A 220 -1.74 14.66 -1.72
CA LYS A 220 -2.87 15.47 -2.19
C LYS A 220 -4.20 14.77 -1.95
N SER A 221 -4.30 13.48 -2.26
CA SER A 221 -5.50 12.68 -1.95
C SER A 221 -5.81 12.67 -0.45
N THR A 222 -4.80 12.51 0.41
CA THR A 222 -4.94 12.61 1.87
C THR A 222 -5.46 13.99 2.29
N PHE A 223 -4.92 15.07 1.72
CA PHE A 223 -5.36 16.44 2.01
C PHE A 223 -6.79 16.70 1.53
N GLU A 224 -7.20 16.22 0.36
CA GLU A 224 -8.59 16.36 -0.11
C GLU A 224 -9.59 15.69 0.84
N LYS A 225 -9.24 14.54 1.44
CA LYS A 225 -10.08 13.88 2.45
C LYS A 225 -10.20 14.66 3.77
N SER A 226 -9.35 15.66 3.99
CA SER A 226 -9.44 16.56 5.16
C SER A 226 -10.37 17.76 4.97
N LYS A 227 -10.87 17.99 3.75
CA LYS A 227 -11.80 19.08 3.44
C LYS A 227 -13.24 18.68 3.68
#